data_AF-A0A9N7RJ37-F1
#
_entry.id   AF-A0A9N7RJ37-F1
#
_cell.length_a   1.000
_cell.length_b   1.000
_cell.length_c   1.000
_cell.angle_alpha   90.00
_cell.angle_beta   90.00
_cell.angle_gamma   90.00
#
_symmetry.space_group_name_H-M   'P 1'
#
loop_
_entity.id
_entity.type
_entity.pdbx_description
1 polymer ?
#
loop_
_entity_poly.entity_id
_entity_poly.type
_entity_poly.pdbx_seq_one_letter_code
_entity_poly.pdbx_strand_id
1 'polypeptide(L)'
;MADEFSRQLSICLFIVVLINAPRVRSEFATLTYLDSAVSKGAVCLNGGPPGYYLLEGSGSGVNNWMIYLEGGAWCPKPSECLERSKGWLGDVYSRPQRAYFEGMLDNNKTYNPDFYNWNKVNVVYCDGSSFLGDVEEVDPQTNVTYRGSRVFDAVVDDLLAKGLNNAENVILSGSSAGALATILHCDTFSDRLPNVKRVKCLADSGFFLHA
;
A
#
# COMPACT_ATOMS: atom_id res chain seq x y z
N MET A 1 44.98 -34.98 -22.87
CA MET A 1 43.85 -34.75 -23.80
C MET A 1 42.48 -35.00 -23.15
N ALA A 2 42.32 -35.99 -22.25
CA ALA A 2 41.04 -36.24 -21.56
C ALA A 2 40.67 -35.21 -20.46
N ASP A 3 41.68 -34.62 -19.80
CA ASP A 3 41.49 -33.72 -18.66
C ASP A 3 40.96 -32.32 -19.09
N GLU A 4 41.40 -31.85 -20.25
CA GLU A 4 40.99 -30.56 -20.81
C GLU A 4 39.52 -30.57 -21.28
N PHE A 5 39.04 -31.72 -21.77
CA PHE A 5 37.65 -31.94 -22.18
C PHE A 5 36.70 -31.96 -20.97
N SER A 6 37.10 -32.61 -19.87
CA SER A 6 36.31 -32.65 -18.62
C SER A 6 36.17 -31.26 -17.99
N ARG A 7 37.24 -30.46 -18.06
CA ARG A 7 37.27 -29.09 -17.55
C ARG A 7 36.42 -28.14 -18.41
N GLN A 8 36.42 -28.31 -19.74
CA GLN A 8 35.52 -27.56 -20.63
C GLN A 8 34.04 -27.94 -20.45
N LEU A 9 33.72 -29.23 -20.28
CA LEU A 9 32.35 -29.66 -19.99
C LEU A 9 31.83 -29.08 -18.66
N SER A 10 32.67 -29.07 -17.63
CA SER A 10 32.32 -28.52 -16.31
C SER A 10 32.07 -27.01 -16.37
N ILE A 11 32.91 -26.26 -17.09
CA ILE A 11 32.74 -24.81 -17.28
C ILE A 11 31.45 -24.51 -18.07
N CYS A 12 31.17 -25.26 -19.13
CA CYS A 12 29.92 -25.12 -19.89
C CYS A 12 28.68 -25.43 -19.04
N LEU A 13 28.73 -26.47 -18.18
CA LEU A 13 27.62 -26.82 -17.28
C LEU A 13 27.32 -25.70 -16.28
N PHE A 14 28.36 -25.09 -15.69
CA PHE A 14 28.21 -23.95 -14.77
C PHE A 14 27.65 -22.70 -15.46
N ILE A 15 28.07 -22.40 -16.70
CA ILE A 15 27.53 -21.28 -17.48
C ILE A 15 26.05 -21.52 -17.83
N VAL A 16 25.67 -22.74 -18.21
CA VAL A 16 24.27 -23.08 -18.52
C VAL A 16 23.37 -23.01 -17.27
N VAL A 17 23.87 -23.36 -16.08
CA VAL A 17 23.12 -23.22 -14.82
C VAL A 17 22.92 -21.76 -14.43
N LEU A 18 23.90 -20.87 -14.67
CA LEU A 18 23.76 -19.43 -14.40
C LEU A 18 22.77 -18.73 -15.35
N ILE A 19 22.59 -19.23 -16.58
CA ILE A 19 21.64 -18.68 -17.56
C ILE A 19 20.19 -19.12 -17.26
N ASN A 20 20.00 -20.21 -16.51
CA ASN A 20 18.69 -20.76 -16.15
C ASN A 20 18.22 -20.40 -14.73
N ALA A 21 18.89 -19.47 -14.05
CA ALA A 21 18.27 -18.86 -12.87
C ALA A 21 17.00 -18.15 -13.34
N PRO A 22 15.79 -18.55 -12.90
CA PRO A 22 14.60 -17.79 -13.23
C PRO A 22 14.82 -16.37 -12.72
N ARG A 23 14.87 -15.40 -13.63
CA ARG A 23 14.67 -14.00 -13.22
C ARG A 23 13.30 -13.99 -12.55
N VAL A 24 13.28 -13.88 -11.22
CA VAL A 24 12.07 -13.56 -10.47
C VAL A 24 11.66 -12.19 -11.00
N ARG A 25 10.76 -12.19 -11.96
CA ARG A 25 10.20 -10.97 -12.51
C ARG A 25 9.35 -10.40 -11.38
N SER A 26 9.77 -9.25 -10.83
CA SER A 26 8.96 -8.56 -9.84
C SER A 26 7.56 -8.36 -10.44
N GLU A 27 6.57 -8.97 -9.80
CA GLU A 27 5.18 -8.83 -10.19
C GLU A 27 4.72 -7.40 -9.90
N PHE A 28 4.02 -6.80 -10.85
CA PHE A 28 3.47 -5.46 -10.68
C PHE A 28 2.18 -5.52 -9.88
N ALA A 29 2.05 -4.63 -8.90
CA ALA A 29 0.78 -4.33 -8.28
C ALA A 29 -0.08 -3.50 -9.24
N THR A 30 -1.38 -3.79 -9.32
CA THR A 30 -2.33 -3.05 -10.16
C THR A 30 -3.13 -2.09 -9.29
N LEU A 31 -3.33 -0.86 -9.77
CA LEU A 31 -4.14 0.15 -9.12
C LEU A 31 -5.63 -0.23 -9.22
N THR A 32 -6.31 -0.24 -8.08
CA THR A 32 -7.76 -0.40 -7.97
C THR A 32 -8.36 0.96 -7.59
N TYR A 33 -9.28 1.45 -8.42
CA TYR A 33 -10.10 2.62 -8.10
C TYR A 33 -11.35 2.19 -7.33
N LEU A 34 -11.72 2.96 -6.31
CA LEU A 34 -12.94 2.75 -5.52
C LEU A 34 -14.05 3.71 -5.95
N ASP A 35 -14.49 3.62 -7.19
CA ASP A 35 -15.54 4.49 -7.75
C ASP A 35 -16.83 4.49 -6.91
N SER A 36 -17.20 3.33 -6.37
CA SER A 36 -18.38 3.21 -5.51
C SER A 36 -18.28 4.00 -4.20
N ALA A 37 -17.07 4.29 -3.73
CA ALA A 37 -16.81 5.04 -2.50
C ALA A 37 -17.19 6.53 -2.62
N VAL A 38 -17.15 7.07 -3.85
CA VAL A 38 -17.55 8.47 -4.13
C VAL A 38 -18.99 8.73 -3.69
N SER A 39 -19.90 7.79 -3.98
CA SER A 39 -21.31 7.89 -3.59
C SER A 39 -21.53 7.89 -2.07
N LYS A 40 -20.55 7.39 -1.31
CA LYS A 40 -20.54 7.38 0.15
C LYS A 40 -19.78 8.57 0.74
N GLY A 41 -19.34 9.49 -0.11
CA GLY A 41 -18.57 10.68 0.28
C GLY A 41 -17.09 10.41 0.56
N ALA A 42 -16.58 9.20 0.39
CA ALA A 42 -15.15 8.90 0.50
C ALA A 42 -14.45 9.31 -0.81
N VAL A 43 -13.78 10.46 -0.79
CA VAL A 43 -13.14 11.08 -1.95
C VAL A 43 -11.80 11.70 -1.59
N CYS A 44 -10.91 11.79 -2.58
CA CYS A 44 -9.62 12.47 -2.48
C CYS A 44 -9.75 13.99 -2.50
N LEU A 45 -8.64 14.72 -2.33
CA LEU A 45 -8.61 16.19 -2.36
C LEU A 45 -9.33 16.78 -3.58
N ASN A 46 -9.21 16.16 -4.76
CA ASN A 46 -9.87 16.61 -6.00
C ASN A 46 -11.35 16.20 -6.14
N GLY A 47 -11.91 15.48 -5.18
CA GLY A 47 -13.28 14.93 -5.24
C GLY A 47 -13.40 13.60 -6.00
N GLY A 48 -12.29 13.07 -6.53
CA GLY A 48 -12.24 11.77 -7.20
C GLY A 48 -12.22 10.58 -6.22
N PRO A 49 -12.35 9.35 -6.71
CA PRO A 49 -12.33 8.15 -5.88
C PRO A 49 -10.95 7.92 -5.26
N PRO A 50 -10.90 7.33 -4.04
CA PRO A 50 -9.68 6.77 -3.50
C PRO A 50 -9.30 5.49 -4.24
N GLY A 51 -8.12 4.96 -3.92
CA GLY A 51 -7.66 3.71 -4.49
C GLY A 51 -6.45 3.15 -3.76
N TYR A 52 -6.07 1.95 -4.16
CA TYR A 52 -4.93 1.24 -3.61
C TYR A 52 -4.33 0.30 -4.66
N TYR A 53 -3.06 -0.02 -4.51
CA TYR A 53 -2.41 -1.09 -5.26
C TYR A 53 -2.46 -2.39 -4.48
N LEU A 54 -2.69 -3.52 -5.16
CA LEU A 54 -2.71 -4.84 -4.54
C LEU A 54 -1.83 -5.83 -5.30
N LEU A 55 -1.05 -6.59 -4.53
CA LEU A 55 -0.45 -7.87 -4.93
C LEU A 55 -1.07 -8.98 -4.09
N GLU A 56 -1.58 -10.01 -4.74
CA GLU A 56 -2.17 -11.16 -4.05
C GLU A 56 -1.08 -12.04 -3.43
N GLY A 57 -1.40 -12.61 -2.26
CA GLY A 57 -0.52 -13.54 -1.57
C GLY A 57 -0.45 -14.89 -2.28
N SER A 58 0.55 -15.69 -1.94
CA SER A 58 0.76 -17.03 -2.52
C SER A 58 1.28 -18.05 -1.50
N GLY A 59 1.01 -19.33 -1.77
CA GLY A 59 1.46 -20.44 -0.91
C GLY A 59 1.01 -20.28 0.54
N SER A 60 1.94 -20.34 1.48
CA SER A 60 1.65 -20.18 2.92
C SER A 60 1.25 -18.75 3.33
N GLY A 61 1.42 -17.76 2.45
CA GLY A 61 1.15 -16.35 2.73
C GLY A 61 -0.25 -15.86 2.34
N VAL A 62 -1.06 -16.70 1.67
CA VAL A 62 -2.37 -16.31 1.12
C VAL A 62 -3.37 -15.77 2.15
N ASN A 63 -3.24 -16.17 3.41
CA ASN A 63 -4.11 -15.72 4.50
C ASN A 63 -3.47 -14.60 5.34
N ASN A 64 -2.32 -14.06 4.93
CA ASN A 64 -1.63 -13.00 5.65
C ASN A 64 -1.64 -11.72 4.84
N TRP A 65 -1.79 -10.59 5.51
CA TRP A 65 -2.00 -9.29 4.86
C TRP A 65 -1.07 -8.22 5.44
N MET A 66 -0.45 -7.46 4.53
CA MET A 66 0.28 -6.24 4.82
C MET A 66 -0.45 -5.07 4.17
N ILE A 67 -1.07 -4.21 4.98
CA ILE A 67 -1.76 -3.02 4.50
C ILE A 67 -0.89 -1.83 4.84
N TYR A 68 -0.32 -1.20 3.83
CA TYR A 68 0.58 -0.06 3.97
C TYR A 68 -0.12 1.24 3.61
N LEU A 69 -0.10 2.20 4.53
CA LEU A 69 -0.58 3.57 4.34
C LEU A 69 0.56 4.43 3.83
N GLU A 70 0.44 4.92 2.60
CA GLU A 70 1.42 5.81 1.99
C GLU A 70 1.55 7.13 2.78
N GLY A 71 2.77 7.66 2.85
CA GLY A 71 3.05 8.98 3.41
C GLY A 71 3.12 10.08 2.34
N GLY A 72 3.39 11.31 2.77
CA GLY A 72 3.62 12.41 1.82
C GLY A 72 3.45 13.80 2.40
N ALA A 73 3.82 14.02 3.67
CA ALA A 73 3.55 15.26 4.41
C ALA A 73 2.05 15.64 4.43
N TRP A 74 1.74 16.91 4.67
CA TRP A 74 0.38 17.44 4.78
C TRP A 74 0.23 18.70 3.93
N CYS A 75 -1.01 19.15 3.73
CA CYS A 75 -1.30 20.47 3.20
C CYS A 75 -2.09 21.28 4.26
N PRO A 76 -1.44 22.13 5.07
CA PRO A 76 -2.11 22.83 6.17
C PRO A 76 -2.98 24.02 5.74
N LYS A 77 -2.89 24.49 4.49
CA LYS A 77 -3.67 25.62 3.98
C LYS A 77 -4.51 25.24 2.77
N PRO A 78 -5.72 25.82 2.60
CA PRO A 78 -6.57 25.54 1.43
C PRO A 78 -5.85 25.72 0.09
N SER A 79 -5.06 26.77 -0.08
CA SER A 79 -4.29 27.01 -1.31
C SER A 79 -3.24 25.94 -1.58
N GLU A 80 -2.61 25.41 -0.53
CA GLU A 80 -1.62 24.34 -0.64
C GLU A 80 -2.29 23.00 -0.98
N CYS A 81 -3.47 22.74 -0.40
CA CYS A 81 -4.28 21.57 -0.74
C CYS A 81 -4.85 21.63 -2.17
N LEU A 82 -5.22 22.83 -2.64
CA LEU A 82 -5.65 23.04 -4.02
C LEU A 82 -4.54 22.75 -5.02
N GLU A 83 -3.30 23.13 -4.71
CA GLU A 83 -2.19 22.78 -5.60
C GLU A 83 -1.90 21.27 -5.56
N ARG A 84 -1.95 20.69 -4.36
CA ARG A 84 -1.76 19.26 -4.17
C ARG A 84 -2.83 18.39 -4.84
N SER A 85 -4.08 18.86 -4.90
CA SER A 85 -5.20 18.13 -5.50
C SER A 85 -5.01 17.84 -6.99
N LYS A 86 -4.12 18.57 -7.67
CA LYS A 86 -3.82 18.42 -9.10
C LYS A 86 -2.79 17.33 -9.41
N GLY A 87 -2.21 16.70 -8.39
CA GLY A 87 -1.13 15.74 -8.54
C GLY A 87 -1.37 14.40 -7.84
N TRP A 88 -0.33 13.57 -7.83
CA TRP A 88 -0.36 12.19 -7.34
C TRP A 88 -0.82 12.04 -5.89
N LEU A 89 -0.66 13.08 -5.07
CA LEU A 89 -1.03 13.10 -3.65
C LEU A 89 -2.41 13.71 -3.37
N GLY A 90 -3.21 13.93 -4.41
CA GLY A 90 -4.56 14.46 -4.30
C GLY A 90 -5.55 13.98 -5.37
N ASP A 91 -5.05 13.29 -6.40
CA ASP A 91 -5.83 12.63 -7.45
C ASP A 91 -5.25 11.25 -7.79
N VAL A 92 -5.99 10.18 -7.50
CA VAL A 92 -5.56 8.81 -7.79
C VAL A 92 -5.52 8.54 -9.30
N TYR A 93 -6.29 9.25 -10.13
CA TYR A 93 -6.24 9.07 -11.59
C TYR A 93 -4.91 9.50 -12.21
N SER A 94 -4.21 10.42 -11.55
CA SER A 94 -2.89 10.88 -12.00
C SER A 94 -1.77 9.85 -11.75
N ARG A 95 -2.04 8.77 -11.00
CA ARG A 95 -1.07 7.71 -10.67
C ARG A 95 -0.89 6.70 -11.81
N PRO A 96 0.29 6.05 -11.93
CA PRO A 96 0.49 4.97 -12.88
C PRO A 96 -0.41 3.76 -12.57
N GLN A 97 -0.97 3.12 -13.59
CA GLN A 97 -1.84 1.94 -13.42
C GLN A 97 -1.15 0.75 -12.75
N ARG A 98 0.19 0.69 -12.84
CA ARG A 98 1.00 -0.40 -12.31
C ARG A 98 2.18 0.17 -11.54
N ALA A 99 2.50 -0.44 -10.40
CA ALA A 99 3.63 -0.07 -9.58
C ALA A 99 4.42 -1.32 -9.15
N TYR A 100 5.72 -1.16 -8.99
CA TYR A 100 6.53 -2.12 -8.27
C TYR A 100 6.48 -1.81 -6.78
N PHE A 101 6.51 -2.85 -5.98
CA PHE A 101 6.67 -2.73 -4.55
C PHE A 101 8.11 -3.03 -4.16
N GLU A 102 8.62 -2.28 -3.18
CA GLU A 102 9.97 -2.38 -2.67
C GLU A 102 9.96 -2.57 -1.15
N GLY A 103 11.12 -2.89 -0.56
CA GLY A 103 11.28 -3.06 0.88
C GLY A 103 10.34 -4.11 1.46
N MET A 104 9.61 -3.76 2.52
CA MET A 104 8.66 -4.68 3.18
C MET A 104 7.47 -5.08 2.30
N LEU A 105 7.23 -4.38 1.18
CA LEU A 105 6.21 -4.77 0.21
C LEU A 105 6.77 -5.56 -0.98
N ASP A 106 8.10 -5.70 -1.10
CA ASP A 106 8.73 -6.43 -2.19
C ASP A 106 8.29 -7.90 -2.21
N ASN A 107 8.04 -8.48 -3.38
CA ASN A 107 7.67 -9.88 -3.58
C ASN A 107 8.86 -10.80 -3.84
N ASN A 108 10.06 -10.26 -3.89
CA ASN A 108 11.28 -11.03 -3.94
C ASN A 108 11.69 -11.47 -2.53
N LYS A 109 11.70 -12.78 -2.30
CA LYS A 109 12.11 -13.39 -1.03
C LYS A 109 13.52 -12.99 -0.58
N THR A 110 14.42 -12.68 -1.50
CA THR A 110 15.78 -12.23 -1.16
C THR A 110 15.76 -10.86 -0.48
N TYR A 111 14.85 -9.97 -0.88
CA TYR A 111 14.74 -8.61 -0.34
C TYR A 111 13.73 -8.52 0.82
N ASN A 112 12.69 -9.36 0.81
CA ASN A 112 11.63 -9.42 1.81
C ASN A 112 11.41 -10.87 2.30
N PRO A 113 12.34 -11.47 3.04
CA PRO A 113 12.27 -12.89 3.40
C PRO A 113 11.03 -13.24 4.22
N ASP A 114 10.51 -12.29 5.00
CA ASP A 114 9.44 -12.49 5.96
C ASP A 114 8.04 -12.41 5.33
N PHE A 115 7.83 -11.45 4.41
CA PHE A 115 6.49 -11.11 3.91
C PHE A 115 6.35 -11.26 2.39
N TYR A 116 7.36 -11.76 1.66
CA TYR A 116 7.35 -11.76 0.18
C TYR A 116 6.10 -12.38 -0.46
N ASN A 117 5.45 -13.35 0.19
CA ASN A 117 4.29 -14.06 -0.35
C ASN A 117 2.96 -13.71 0.36
N TRP A 118 2.92 -12.66 1.17
CA TRP A 118 1.68 -12.15 1.77
C TRP A 118 0.85 -11.37 0.74
N ASN A 119 -0.45 -11.18 1.01
CA ASN A 119 -1.22 -10.15 0.32
C ASN A 119 -0.66 -8.78 0.72
N LYS A 120 -0.42 -7.91 -0.25
CA LYS A 120 0.21 -6.61 -0.01
C LYS A 120 -0.62 -5.52 -0.64
N VAL A 121 -1.03 -4.58 0.19
CA VAL A 121 -1.82 -3.43 -0.20
C VAL A 121 -1.00 -2.17 0.05
N ASN A 122 -0.90 -1.31 -0.95
CA ASN A 122 -0.42 0.06 -0.76
C ASN A 122 -1.61 1.01 -0.99
N VAL A 123 -2.12 1.57 0.11
CA VAL A 123 -3.23 2.52 0.10
C VAL A 123 -2.71 3.88 -0.34
N VAL A 124 -3.24 4.40 -1.45
CA VAL A 124 -2.76 5.66 -2.03
C VAL A 124 -3.16 6.82 -1.13
N TYR A 125 -2.18 7.64 -0.75
CA TYR A 125 -2.42 8.83 0.06
C TYR A 125 -2.87 9.98 -0.83
N CYS A 126 -4.14 10.39 -0.66
CA CYS A 126 -4.77 11.38 -1.53
C CYS A 126 -5.60 12.45 -0.79
N ASP A 127 -5.56 12.48 0.55
CA ASP A 127 -6.39 13.39 1.36
C ASP A 127 -5.58 14.55 1.99
N GLY A 128 -4.25 14.45 2.04
CA GLY A 128 -3.39 15.51 2.60
C GLY A 128 -3.49 15.70 4.13
N SER A 129 -4.19 14.81 4.84
CA SER A 129 -4.50 14.90 6.27
C SER A 129 -4.19 13.61 7.05
N SER A 130 -3.19 12.82 6.63
CA SER A 130 -2.85 11.53 7.27
C SER A 130 -4.02 10.55 7.35
N PHE A 131 -4.96 10.53 6.39
CA PHE A 131 -6.16 9.70 6.48
C PHE A 131 -7.03 10.01 7.72
N LEU A 132 -6.96 11.22 8.30
CA LEU A 132 -7.69 11.58 9.54
C LEU A 132 -8.86 12.53 9.30
N GLY A 133 -8.79 13.39 8.28
CA GLY A 133 -9.80 14.41 8.04
C GLY A 133 -11.17 13.81 7.74
N ASP A 134 -12.23 14.43 8.27
CA ASP A 134 -13.62 14.11 7.96
C ASP A 134 -14.46 15.37 7.93
N VAL A 135 -14.36 16.11 6.82
CA VAL A 135 -15.12 17.35 6.58
C VAL A 135 -16.24 17.07 5.57
N GLU A 136 -17.48 17.36 5.96
CA GLU A 136 -18.65 17.18 5.11
C GLU A 136 -18.63 18.20 3.97
N GLU A 137 -18.39 19.46 4.31
CA GLU A 137 -18.39 20.58 3.37
C GLU A 137 -17.20 20.51 2.41
N VAL A 138 -17.47 20.86 1.16
CA VAL A 138 -16.42 21.16 0.18
C VAL A 138 -15.93 22.58 0.44
N ASP A 139 -14.61 22.78 0.39
CA ASP A 139 -14.03 24.11 0.55
C ASP A 139 -14.61 25.08 -0.49
N PRO A 140 -15.31 26.15 -0.08
CA PRO A 140 -16.07 26.98 -1.01
C PRO A 140 -15.18 27.86 -1.90
N GLN A 141 -13.90 28.04 -1.56
CA GLN A 141 -12.97 28.86 -2.33
C GLN A 141 -12.16 28.02 -3.32
N THR A 142 -11.81 26.80 -2.92
CA THR A 142 -10.89 25.95 -3.68
C THR A 142 -11.54 24.71 -4.28
N ASN A 143 -12.77 24.39 -3.88
CA ASN A 143 -13.49 23.18 -4.26
C ASN A 143 -12.77 21.86 -3.87
N VAL A 144 -11.89 21.92 -2.87
CA VAL A 144 -11.15 20.77 -2.32
C VAL A 144 -11.96 20.10 -1.22
N THR A 145 -11.77 18.79 -1.06
CA THR A 145 -12.39 18.02 0.04
C THR A 145 -11.34 17.52 1.03
N TYR A 146 -11.71 17.32 2.30
CA TYR A 146 -10.80 16.85 3.36
C TYR A 146 -11.41 15.62 4.05
N ARG A 147 -11.30 14.44 3.42
CA ARG A 147 -12.07 13.24 3.80
C ARG A 147 -11.22 11.99 3.99
N GLY A 148 -10.01 12.16 4.53
CA GLY A 148 -9.05 11.10 4.80
C GLY A 148 -9.59 9.91 5.59
N SER A 149 -10.38 10.13 6.66
CA SER A 149 -10.94 9.02 7.45
C SER A 149 -11.94 8.20 6.62
N ARG A 150 -12.78 8.87 5.82
CA ARG A 150 -13.71 8.16 4.91
C ARG A 150 -12.97 7.36 3.85
N VAL A 151 -11.85 7.89 3.33
CA VAL A 151 -10.98 7.17 2.39
C VAL A 151 -10.42 5.90 3.04
N PHE A 152 -9.87 6.00 4.25
CA PHE A 152 -9.39 4.84 5.01
C PHE A 152 -10.51 3.81 5.18
N ASP A 153 -11.69 4.25 5.63
CA ASP A 153 -12.79 3.34 5.91
C ASP A 153 -13.29 2.59 4.67
N ALA A 154 -13.42 3.30 3.55
CA ALA A 154 -13.86 2.73 2.28
C ALA A 154 -12.87 1.72 1.72
N VAL A 155 -11.56 1.98 1.86
CA VAL A 155 -10.52 1.04 1.46
C VAL A 155 -10.58 -0.22 2.31
N VAL A 156 -10.67 -0.08 3.64
CA VAL A 156 -10.76 -1.25 4.53
C VAL A 156 -12.03 -2.06 4.26
N ASP A 157 -13.18 -1.42 4.00
CA ASP A 157 -14.42 -2.12 3.65
C ASP A 157 -14.28 -2.96 2.38
N ASP A 158 -13.65 -2.39 1.36
CA ASP A 158 -13.43 -3.08 0.10
C ASP A 158 -12.42 -4.24 0.26
N LEU A 159 -11.39 -4.09 1.08
CA LEU A 159 -10.45 -5.18 1.41
C LEU A 159 -11.13 -6.29 2.24
N LEU A 160 -12.02 -5.94 3.17
CA LEU A 160 -12.84 -6.91 3.91
C LEU A 160 -13.66 -7.77 2.95
N ALA A 161 -14.29 -7.15 1.93
CA ALA A 161 -15.04 -7.87 0.90
C ALA A 161 -14.14 -8.76 0.02
N LYS A 162 -12.86 -8.43 -0.11
CA LYS A 162 -11.84 -9.21 -0.84
C LYS A 162 -11.16 -10.29 0.00
N GLY A 163 -11.61 -10.51 1.24
CA GLY A 163 -11.15 -11.63 2.07
C GLY A 163 -10.21 -11.26 3.22
N LEU A 164 -9.96 -9.97 3.47
CA LEU A 164 -9.22 -9.52 4.66
C LEU A 164 -9.90 -10.02 5.96
N ASN A 165 -11.22 -10.15 5.97
CA ASN A 165 -12.00 -10.68 7.10
C ASN A 165 -11.70 -12.14 7.43
N ASN A 166 -11.07 -12.89 6.51
CA ASN A 166 -10.67 -14.29 6.66
C ASN A 166 -9.17 -14.45 6.95
N ALA A 167 -8.46 -13.34 7.17
CA ALA A 167 -7.02 -13.35 7.40
C ALA A 167 -6.63 -14.05 8.70
N GLU A 168 -5.44 -14.66 8.71
CA GLU A 168 -4.81 -15.20 9.91
C GLU A 168 -3.97 -14.14 10.62
N ASN A 169 -3.11 -13.45 9.86
CA ASN A 169 -2.30 -12.34 10.37
C ASN A 169 -2.50 -11.11 9.49
N VAL A 170 -2.67 -9.95 10.13
CA VAL A 170 -2.78 -8.66 9.46
C VAL A 170 -1.80 -7.68 10.12
N ILE A 171 -1.03 -6.99 9.29
CA ILE A 171 -0.21 -5.85 9.71
C ILE A 171 -0.76 -4.59 9.03
N LEU A 172 -1.22 -3.63 9.82
CA LEU A 172 -1.40 -2.26 9.37
C LEU A 172 -0.06 -1.53 9.52
N SER A 173 0.47 -1.02 8.43
CA SER A 173 1.76 -0.35 8.39
C SER A 173 1.61 1.01 7.71
N GLY A 174 2.58 1.88 7.88
CA GLY A 174 2.68 3.11 7.12
C GLY A 174 4.01 3.80 7.37
N SER A 175 4.35 4.76 6.52
CA SER A 175 5.54 5.61 6.70
C SER A 175 5.17 7.09 6.73
N SER A 176 5.90 7.89 7.52
CA SER A 176 5.70 9.35 7.61
C SER A 176 4.26 9.71 7.98
N ALA A 177 3.54 10.48 7.16
CA ALA A 177 2.13 10.81 7.38
C ALA A 177 1.24 9.56 7.49
N GLY A 178 1.53 8.48 6.75
CA GLY A 178 0.82 7.21 6.84
C GLY A 178 1.17 6.41 8.10
N ALA A 179 2.35 6.63 8.68
CA ALA A 179 2.70 6.06 9.99
C ALA A 179 1.95 6.75 11.13
N LEU A 180 1.78 8.08 11.06
CA LEU A 180 0.90 8.78 12.00
C LEU A 180 -0.54 8.24 11.89
N ALA A 181 -1.03 8.05 10.66
CA ALA A 181 -2.32 7.42 10.41
C ALA A 181 -2.41 6.02 11.02
N THR A 182 -1.35 5.21 10.86
CA THR A 182 -1.26 3.85 11.42
C THR A 182 -1.36 3.85 12.95
N ILE A 183 -0.70 4.81 13.63
CA ILE A 183 -0.78 4.94 15.09
C ILE A 183 -2.23 5.24 15.50
N LEU A 184 -2.87 6.18 14.82
CA LEU A 184 -4.17 6.71 15.23
C LEU A 184 -5.36 5.81 14.85
N HIS A 185 -5.23 5.05 13.76
CA HIS A 185 -6.25 4.08 13.32
C HIS A 185 -6.03 2.67 13.85
N CYS A 186 -4.95 2.37 14.56
CA CYS A 186 -4.58 0.99 14.90
C CYS A 186 -5.70 0.23 15.63
N ASP A 187 -6.24 0.83 16.68
CA ASP A 187 -7.24 0.19 17.54
C ASP A 187 -8.58 0.02 16.78
N THR A 188 -9.06 1.08 16.13
CA THR A 188 -10.31 1.04 15.34
C THR A 188 -10.22 0.09 14.15
N PHE A 189 -9.05 -0.02 13.53
CA PHE A 189 -8.79 -1.01 12.49
C PHE A 189 -8.82 -2.44 13.04
N SER A 190 -8.19 -2.68 14.20
CA SER A 190 -8.22 -3.99 14.86
C SER A 190 -9.65 -4.41 15.23
N ASP A 191 -10.47 -3.47 15.71
CA ASP A 191 -11.86 -3.72 16.09
C ASP A 191 -12.74 -4.16 14.89
N ARG A 192 -12.38 -3.75 13.67
CA ARG A 192 -13.05 -4.17 12.43
C ARG A 192 -12.70 -5.60 11.99
N LEU A 193 -11.74 -6.25 12.66
CA LEU A 193 -11.23 -7.58 12.33
C LEU A 193 -11.40 -8.58 13.48
N PRO A 194 -12.62 -8.76 14.04
CA PRO A 194 -12.83 -9.53 15.28
C PRO A 194 -12.47 -11.02 15.15
N ASN A 195 -12.42 -11.55 13.92
CA ASN A 195 -12.13 -12.96 13.63
C ASN A 195 -10.66 -13.21 13.24
N VAL A 196 -9.87 -12.16 13.02
CA VAL A 196 -8.47 -12.29 12.63
C VAL A 196 -7.65 -12.65 13.87
N LYS A 197 -6.82 -13.71 13.78
CA LYS A 197 -6.09 -14.22 14.95
C LYS A 197 -5.08 -13.22 15.50
N ARG A 198 -4.45 -12.44 14.62
CA ARG A 198 -3.42 -11.47 14.99
C ARG A 198 -3.47 -10.25 14.10
N VAL A 199 -3.81 -9.11 14.71
CA VAL A 199 -3.64 -7.78 14.12
C VAL A 199 -2.47 -7.09 14.81
N LYS A 200 -1.57 -6.47 14.04
CA LYS A 200 -0.45 -5.66 14.53
C LYS A 200 -0.35 -4.38 13.73
N CYS A 201 0.23 -3.35 14.36
CA CYS A 201 0.49 -2.07 13.71
C CYS A 201 1.98 -1.76 13.74
N LEU A 202 2.51 -1.27 12.62
CA LEU A 202 3.91 -0.88 12.46
C LEU A 202 3.97 0.54 11.89
N ALA A 203 4.40 1.49 12.72
CA ALA A 203 4.52 2.89 12.31
C ALA A 203 5.99 3.23 12.05
N ASP A 204 6.36 3.44 10.79
CA ASP A 204 7.70 3.87 10.41
C ASP A 204 7.77 5.40 10.29
N SER A 205 8.64 6.06 11.07
CA SER A 205 8.87 7.50 10.94
C SER A 205 7.61 8.38 11.15
N GLY A 206 6.66 7.91 11.97
CA GLY A 206 5.38 8.59 12.26
C GLY A 206 5.27 9.27 13.63
N PHE A 207 6.31 9.18 14.46
CA PHE A 207 6.35 9.81 15.78
C PHE A 207 6.98 11.20 15.68
N PHE A 208 6.16 12.24 15.86
CA PHE A 208 6.59 13.63 15.77
C PHE A 208 6.57 14.27 17.16
N LEU A 209 7.62 15.02 17.49
CA LEU A 209 7.66 15.83 18.70
C LEU A 209 7.06 17.20 18.40
N HIS A 210 6.15 17.66 19.26
CA HIS A 210 5.71 19.05 19.25
C HIS A 210 6.79 19.89 19.93
N ALA A 211 7.36 20.85 19.20
CA ALA A 211 8.44 21.72 19.65
C ALA A 211 7.99 23.17 19.68
#